data_AF-A0A9D9CZQ2-F1
#
_entry.id   AF-A0A9D9CZQ2-F1
#
_cell.length_a   1.000
_cell.length_b   1.000
_cell.length_c   1.000
_cell.angle_alpha   90.00
_cell.angle_beta   90.00
_cell.angle_gamma   90.00
#
_symmetry.space_group_name_H-M   'P 1'
#
loop_
_entity.id
_entity.type
_entity.pdbx_description
1 polymer ?
#
loop_
_entity_poly.entity_id
_entity_poly.type
_entity_poly.pdbx_seq_one_letter_code
_entity_poly.pdbx_strand_id
1 'polypeptide(L)'
;MMKWFTKINGGKHQLKNRKESNSFISQISKLANHFTKKLKFLRSTNCGSVLVEFAIYIPILIVLVFCIIDVVKIRRYYSQTKFVGQQMANILQNLAEKRNAEENLLSKTDLSHAASLAFLTIYPGTTQYSRELKHIPSLACYYTKGSTREKARCIWGKGIRSGTAESPPWNDSRSITSKDSRSKVVYSSTDVSYSSIYPTLRVDAEKVKIILEVMINWDSSYKDSNGNNALTSRGAFGLHFIAPRSYSSSYFNSVVIFAPNAGFPPTEPV
;
A
#
# COMPACT_ATOMS: atom_id res chain seq x y z
N MET A 1 24.49 9.59 32.43
CA MET A 1 25.04 8.64 31.44
C MET A 1 24.32 7.30 31.60
N MET A 2 23.12 7.14 31.01
CA MET A 2 22.28 5.94 31.16
C MET A 2 21.67 5.57 29.80
N LYS A 3 22.02 4.38 29.31
CA LYS A 3 21.54 3.81 28.04
C LYS A 3 20.08 3.36 28.20
N TRP A 4 19.18 3.95 27.42
CA TRP A 4 17.85 3.39 27.16
C TRP A 4 17.81 2.83 25.74
N PHE A 5 17.80 1.51 25.62
CA PHE A 5 17.43 0.79 24.40
C PHE A 5 16.03 0.20 24.60
N THR A 6 15.00 0.90 24.14
CA THR A 6 13.66 0.31 24.01
C THR A 6 13.55 -0.44 22.68
N LYS A 7 13.62 -1.76 22.85
CA LYS A 7 13.20 -2.86 21.98
C LYS A 7 12.04 -2.48 21.03
N ILE A 8 12.35 -2.36 19.74
CA ILE A 8 11.38 -2.16 18.66
C ILE A 8 10.58 -3.47 18.47
N ASN A 9 9.26 -3.41 18.70
CA ASN A 9 8.30 -4.52 18.51
C ASN A 9 8.01 -4.86 17.03
N GLY A 10 8.96 -4.65 16.12
CA GLY A 10 8.86 -5.04 14.71
C GLY A 10 9.15 -6.51 14.43
N GLY A 11 9.62 -7.27 15.43
CA GLY A 11 10.10 -8.64 15.25
C GLY A 11 9.02 -9.71 15.05
N LYS A 12 7.81 -9.55 15.63
CA LYS A 12 6.81 -10.63 15.63
C LYS A 12 6.21 -10.91 14.24
N HIS A 13 5.96 -9.88 13.42
CA HIS A 13 5.48 -10.06 12.05
C HIS A 13 6.58 -10.57 11.10
N GLN A 14 7.83 -10.11 11.26
CA GLN A 14 8.96 -10.62 10.47
C GLN A 14 9.30 -12.08 10.82
N LEU A 15 9.21 -12.47 12.09
CA LEU A 15 9.42 -13.85 12.54
C LEU A 15 8.31 -14.80 12.05
N LYS A 16 7.06 -14.33 11.95
CA LYS A 16 5.95 -15.13 11.41
C LYS A 16 6.12 -15.38 9.91
N ASN A 17 6.50 -14.35 9.14
CA ASN A 17 6.82 -14.50 7.72
C ASN A 17 8.07 -15.36 7.47
N ARG A 18 9.09 -15.29 8.35
CA ARG A 18 10.25 -16.21 8.32
C ARG A 18 9.85 -17.65 8.61
N LYS A 19 8.97 -17.89 9.60
CA LYS A 19 8.45 -19.23 9.91
C LYS A 19 7.64 -19.82 8.75
N GLU A 20 6.80 -19.02 8.09
CA GLU A 20 6.00 -19.47 6.94
C GLU A 20 6.89 -19.72 5.70
N SER A 21 7.89 -18.87 5.45
CA SER A 21 8.88 -19.09 4.38
C SER A 21 9.74 -20.34 4.63
N ASN A 22 10.19 -20.56 5.87
CA ASN A 22 10.93 -21.76 6.24
C ASN A 22 10.04 -23.03 6.19
N SER A 23 8.75 -22.91 6.50
CA SER A 23 7.78 -24.00 6.34
C SER A 23 7.60 -24.37 4.86
N PHE A 24 7.52 -23.40 3.97
CA PHE A 24 7.39 -23.62 2.54
C PHE A 24 8.66 -24.27 1.94
N ILE A 25 9.85 -23.75 2.29
CA ILE A 25 11.14 -24.35 1.87
C ILE A 25 11.27 -25.78 2.41
N SER A 26 10.84 -26.03 3.65
CA SER A 26 10.81 -27.37 4.25
C SER A 26 9.85 -28.32 3.52
N GLN A 27 8.67 -27.84 3.13
CA GLN A 27 7.70 -28.63 2.35
C GLN A 27 8.20 -28.92 0.93
N ILE A 28 8.79 -27.94 0.24
CA ILE A 28 9.45 -28.15 -1.05
C ILE A 28 10.60 -29.15 -0.92
N SER A 29 11.44 -29.03 0.12
CA SER A 29 12.55 -29.95 0.35
C SER A 29 12.07 -31.37 0.64
N LYS A 30 11.01 -31.54 1.44
CA LYS A 30 10.39 -32.85 1.70
C LYS A 30 9.76 -33.45 0.44
N LEU A 31 9.07 -32.63 -0.35
CA LEU A 31 8.47 -33.04 -1.61
C LEU A 31 9.56 -33.45 -2.61
N ALA A 32 10.60 -32.63 -2.76
CA ALA A 32 11.77 -32.93 -3.59
C ALA A 32 12.46 -34.23 -3.13
N ASN A 33 12.67 -34.44 -1.83
CA ASN A 33 13.26 -35.67 -1.30
C ASN A 33 12.39 -36.92 -1.54
N HIS A 34 11.07 -36.78 -1.42
CA HIS A 34 10.12 -37.86 -1.74
C HIS A 34 10.16 -38.22 -3.22
N PHE A 35 10.16 -37.22 -4.11
CA PHE A 35 10.32 -37.44 -5.55
C PHE A 35 11.69 -38.05 -5.87
N THR A 36 12.79 -37.53 -5.32
CA THR A 36 14.15 -38.04 -5.58
C THR A 36 14.30 -39.53 -5.24
N LYS A 37 13.66 -40.00 -4.14
CA LYS A 37 13.63 -41.44 -3.79
C LYS A 37 12.88 -42.28 -4.82
N LYS A 38 11.72 -41.79 -5.29
CA LYS A 38 10.86 -42.48 -6.28
C LYS A 38 11.49 -42.51 -7.68
N LEU A 39 12.30 -41.50 -8.00
CA LEU A 39 12.93 -41.33 -9.31
C LEU A 39 14.21 -42.17 -9.48
N LYS A 40 14.90 -42.53 -8.39
CA LYS A 40 16.01 -43.51 -8.43
C LYS A 40 15.56 -44.87 -8.98
N PHE A 41 14.30 -45.25 -8.78
CA PHE A 41 13.72 -46.51 -9.26
C PHE A 41 13.45 -46.51 -10.77
N LEU A 42 13.06 -45.37 -11.35
CA LEU A 42 12.75 -45.24 -12.78
C LEU A 42 14.00 -45.01 -13.66
N ARG A 43 15.16 -44.73 -13.05
CA ARG A 43 16.41 -44.40 -13.75
C ARG A 43 17.11 -45.60 -14.40
N SER A 44 16.63 -46.82 -14.20
CA SER A 44 17.24 -48.06 -14.73
C SER A 44 16.82 -48.40 -16.16
N THR A 45 15.98 -47.59 -16.81
CA THR A 45 15.57 -47.77 -18.22
C THR A 45 15.75 -46.47 -19.00
N ASN A 46 16.16 -46.55 -20.28
CA ASN A 46 16.38 -45.36 -21.12
C ASN A 46 15.13 -44.47 -21.21
N CYS A 47 13.93 -45.05 -21.28
CA CYS A 47 12.65 -44.31 -21.25
C CYS A 47 12.30 -43.74 -19.86
N GLY A 48 12.76 -44.36 -18.78
CA GLY A 48 12.47 -43.92 -17.42
C GLY A 48 13.27 -42.69 -16.99
N SER A 49 14.45 -42.46 -17.59
CA SER A 49 15.23 -41.23 -17.37
C SER A 49 14.49 -39.97 -17.83
N VAL A 50 13.84 -40.01 -18.99
CA VAL A 50 13.03 -38.91 -19.54
C VAL A 50 11.80 -38.66 -18.67
N LEU A 51 11.05 -39.70 -18.30
CA LEU A 51 9.87 -39.58 -17.42
C LEU A 51 10.24 -39.02 -16.04
N VAL A 52 11.42 -39.37 -15.53
CA VAL A 52 11.96 -38.84 -14.27
C VAL A 52 12.21 -37.34 -14.35
N GLU A 53 12.82 -36.88 -15.43
CA GLU A 53 13.07 -35.47 -15.68
C GLU A 53 11.76 -34.69 -15.80
N PHE A 54 10.78 -35.18 -16.56
CA PHE A 54 9.47 -34.53 -16.65
C PHE A 54 8.77 -34.43 -15.28
N ALA A 55 8.83 -35.49 -14.46
CA ALA A 55 8.24 -35.49 -13.12
C ALA A 55 8.91 -34.49 -12.15
N ILE A 56 10.18 -34.13 -12.37
CA ILE A 56 10.87 -33.07 -11.60
C ILE A 56 10.58 -31.68 -12.19
N TYR A 57 10.73 -31.53 -13.50
CA TYR A 57 10.72 -30.22 -14.15
C TYR A 57 9.32 -29.62 -14.22
N ILE A 58 8.26 -30.43 -14.42
CA ILE A 58 6.89 -29.92 -14.51
C ILE A 58 6.47 -29.19 -13.22
N PRO A 59 6.61 -29.76 -12.00
CA PRO A 59 6.27 -29.06 -10.77
C PRO A 59 7.09 -27.77 -10.57
N ILE A 60 8.39 -27.80 -10.88
CA ILE A 60 9.26 -26.61 -10.77
C ILE A 60 8.76 -25.51 -11.72
N LEU A 61 8.44 -25.87 -12.96
CA LEU A 61 7.90 -24.94 -13.95
C LEU A 61 6.57 -24.34 -13.51
N ILE A 62 5.65 -25.15 -12.96
CA ILE A 62 4.37 -24.68 -12.43
C ILE A 62 4.58 -23.66 -11.30
N VAL A 63 5.47 -23.96 -10.34
CA VAL A 63 5.81 -23.02 -9.25
C VAL A 63 6.40 -21.72 -9.81
N LEU A 64 7.30 -21.82 -10.79
CA LEU A 64 7.92 -20.65 -11.42
C LEU A 64 6.87 -19.77 -12.12
N VAL A 65 5.93 -20.36 -12.85
CA VAL A 65 4.83 -19.64 -13.51
C VAL A 65 4.01 -18.86 -12.49
N PHE A 66 3.62 -19.48 -11.37
CA PHE A 66 2.87 -18.79 -10.32
C PHE A 66 3.68 -17.69 -9.62
N CYS A 67 5.00 -17.89 -9.41
CA CYS A 67 5.87 -16.83 -8.90
C CYS A 67 5.93 -15.64 -9.86
N ILE A 68 6.01 -15.87 -11.18
CA ILE A 68 5.96 -14.81 -12.20
C ILE A 68 4.62 -14.08 -12.14
N ILE A 69 3.51 -14.81 -12.07
CA ILE A 69 2.16 -14.23 -11.93
C ILE A 69 2.07 -13.33 -10.69
N ASP A 70 2.58 -13.78 -9.55
CA ASP A 70 2.59 -12.99 -8.32
C ASP A 70 3.41 -11.71 -8.46
N VAL A 71 4.61 -11.78 -9.04
CA VAL A 71 5.47 -10.61 -9.28
C VAL A 71 4.76 -9.61 -10.21
N VAL A 72 4.11 -10.08 -11.27
CA VAL A 72 3.33 -9.24 -12.19
C VAL A 72 2.18 -8.55 -11.46
N LYS A 73 1.42 -9.27 -10.63
CA LYS A 73 0.33 -8.71 -9.81
C LYS A 73 0.83 -7.65 -8.83
N ILE A 74 1.91 -7.94 -8.10
CA ILE A 74 2.54 -6.99 -7.17
C ILE A 74 2.97 -5.71 -7.92
N ARG A 75 3.63 -5.86 -9.07
CA ARG A 75 4.04 -4.72 -9.90
C ARG A 75 2.84 -3.90 -10.39
N ARG A 76 1.75 -4.57 -10.78
CA ARG A 76 0.50 -3.91 -11.18
C ARG A 76 -0.08 -3.07 -10.04
N TYR A 77 -0.16 -3.59 -8.81
CA TYR A 77 -0.66 -2.82 -7.67
C TYR A 77 0.20 -1.58 -7.35
N TYR A 78 1.53 -1.69 -7.41
CA TYR A 78 2.42 -0.53 -7.27
C TYR A 78 2.23 0.50 -8.40
N SER A 79 2.03 0.03 -9.63
CA SER A 79 1.76 0.92 -10.77
C SER A 79 0.41 1.65 -10.62
N GLN A 80 -0.63 0.93 -10.20
CA GLN A 80 -1.97 1.50 -10.00
C GLN A 80 -1.97 2.52 -8.87
N THR A 81 -1.37 2.23 -7.71
CA THR A 81 -1.30 3.18 -6.59
C THR A 81 -0.51 4.45 -6.94
N LYS A 82 0.58 4.32 -7.72
CA LYS A 82 1.31 5.48 -8.26
C LYS A 82 0.45 6.30 -9.22
N PHE A 83 -0.26 5.64 -10.14
CA PHE A 83 -1.14 6.33 -11.08
C PHE A 83 -2.28 7.05 -10.36
N VAL A 84 -2.91 6.43 -9.37
CA VAL A 84 -3.94 7.06 -8.52
C VAL A 84 -3.39 8.33 -7.86
N GLY A 85 -2.17 8.29 -7.31
CA GLY A 85 -1.56 9.47 -6.71
C GLY A 85 -1.35 10.61 -7.71
N GLN A 86 -0.97 10.28 -8.95
CA GLN A 86 -0.82 11.26 -10.03
C GLN A 86 -2.17 11.82 -10.50
N GLN A 87 -3.19 10.97 -10.66
CA GLN A 87 -4.55 11.38 -11.00
C GLN A 87 -5.12 12.30 -9.92
N MET A 88 -4.95 11.94 -8.65
CA MET A 88 -5.38 12.77 -7.53
C MET A 88 -4.69 14.13 -7.55
N ALA A 89 -3.36 14.18 -7.75
CA ALA A 89 -2.64 15.44 -7.86
C ALA A 89 -3.22 16.31 -8.98
N ASN A 90 -3.43 15.75 -10.17
CA ASN A 90 -3.99 16.48 -11.31
C ASN A 90 -5.41 16.97 -11.06
N ILE A 91 -6.30 16.13 -10.50
CA ILE A 91 -7.68 16.52 -10.18
C ILE A 91 -7.68 17.67 -9.18
N LEU A 92 -6.89 17.57 -8.11
CA LEU A 92 -6.84 18.61 -7.09
C LEU A 92 -6.24 19.92 -7.59
N GLN A 93 -5.18 19.86 -8.41
CA GLN A 93 -4.59 21.05 -9.02
C GLN A 93 -5.60 21.77 -9.92
N ASN A 94 -6.34 21.02 -10.74
CA ASN A 94 -7.37 21.57 -11.62
C ASN A 94 -8.58 22.13 -10.83
N LEU A 95 -8.98 21.47 -9.74
CA LEU A 95 -10.05 21.97 -8.88
C LEU A 95 -9.61 23.25 -8.14
N ALA A 96 -8.37 23.28 -7.62
CA ALA A 96 -7.80 24.45 -6.98
C ALA A 96 -7.73 25.64 -7.95
N GLU A 97 -7.25 25.44 -9.17
CA GLU A 97 -7.22 26.50 -10.20
C GLU A 97 -8.62 27.07 -10.52
N LYS A 98 -9.64 26.22 -10.53
CA LYS A 98 -11.03 26.65 -10.77
C LYS A 98 -11.64 27.38 -9.59
N ARG A 99 -11.19 27.07 -8.38
CA ARG A 99 -11.71 27.68 -7.16
C ARG A 99 -10.83 28.88 -6.80
N ASN A 100 -11.28 30.08 -7.19
CA ASN A 100 -10.56 31.33 -6.94
C ASN A 100 -10.03 31.43 -5.50
N ALA A 101 -8.73 31.68 -5.38
CA ALA A 101 -7.89 31.31 -4.25
C ALA A 101 -8.16 32.00 -2.90
N GLU A 102 -8.98 33.05 -2.87
CA GLU A 102 -9.19 33.88 -1.67
C GLU A 102 -10.49 33.55 -0.93
N GLU A 103 -11.54 33.10 -1.63
CA GLU A 103 -12.87 32.90 -1.03
C GLU A 103 -13.41 31.47 -1.20
N ASN A 104 -12.87 30.70 -2.15
CA ASN A 104 -13.36 29.37 -2.47
C ASN A 104 -12.20 28.39 -2.43
N LEU A 105 -11.85 27.92 -1.24
CA LEU A 105 -10.79 26.92 -1.09
C LEU A 105 -11.34 25.52 -1.32
N LEU A 106 -10.46 24.56 -1.62
CA LEU A 106 -10.84 23.14 -1.69
C LEU A 106 -11.49 22.70 -0.38
N SER A 107 -12.70 22.17 -0.49
CA SER A 107 -13.44 21.61 0.64
C SER A 107 -13.04 20.17 0.92
N LYS A 108 -13.47 19.67 2.08
CA LYS A 108 -13.37 18.24 2.39
C LYS A 108 -14.06 17.36 1.34
N THR A 109 -15.19 17.80 0.82
CA THR A 109 -15.96 17.09 -0.22
C THR A 109 -15.21 17.00 -1.54
N ASP A 110 -14.49 18.06 -1.93
CA ASP A 110 -13.65 18.05 -3.14
C ASP A 110 -12.56 16.98 -3.04
N LEU A 111 -11.92 16.87 -1.87
CA LEU A 111 -10.93 15.83 -1.62
C LEU A 111 -11.53 14.41 -1.72
N SER A 112 -12.72 14.19 -1.17
CA SER A 112 -13.39 12.87 -1.23
C SER A 112 -13.76 12.49 -2.65
N HIS A 113 -14.37 13.41 -3.41
CA HIS A 113 -14.78 13.15 -4.79
C HIS A 113 -13.57 12.91 -5.70
N ALA A 114 -12.50 13.70 -5.52
CA ALA A 114 -11.25 13.48 -6.23
C ALA A 114 -10.66 12.10 -5.93
N ALA A 115 -10.68 11.67 -4.66
CA ALA A 115 -10.19 10.34 -4.28
C ALA A 115 -11.05 9.21 -4.88
N SER A 116 -12.38 9.33 -4.84
CA SER A 116 -13.30 8.35 -5.45
C SER A 116 -13.05 8.20 -6.94
N LEU A 117 -12.91 9.33 -7.65
CA LEU A 117 -12.63 9.33 -9.08
C LEU A 117 -11.27 8.67 -9.37
N ALA A 118 -10.24 9.00 -8.60
CA ALA A 118 -8.91 8.42 -8.77
C ALA A 118 -8.90 6.90 -8.50
N PHE A 119 -9.64 6.42 -7.49
CA PHE A 119 -9.69 5.01 -7.11
C PHE A 119 -10.35 4.09 -8.14
N LEU A 120 -11.11 4.61 -9.10
CA LEU A 120 -11.63 3.83 -10.24
C LEU A 120 -10.51 3.16 -11.06
N THR A 121 -9.26 3.62 -10.95
CA THR A 121 -8.09 2.94 -11.57
C THR A 121 -7.79 1.57 -10.92
N ILE A 122 -7.98 1.47 -9.60
CA ILE A 122 -7.74 0.22 -8.87
C ILE A 122 -8.93 -0.71 -9.09
N TYR A 123 -10.14 -0.16 -9.08
CA TYR A 123 -11.40 -0.87 -9.25
C TYR A 123 -12.24 -0.24 -10.36
N PRO A 124 -12.05 -0.67 -11.60
CA PRO A 124 -12.87 -0.19 -12.70
C PRO A 124 -14.31 -0.68 -12.55
N GLY A 125 -15.29 0.19 -12.79
CA GLY A 125 -16.72 -0.13 -12.79
C GLY A 125 -17.52 0.64 -11.73
N THR A 126 -18.69 0.09 -11.36
CA THR A 126 -19.64 0.68 -10.40
C THR A 126 -19.27 0.44 -8.93
N THR A 127 -18.24 -0.36 -8.65
CA THR A 127 -17.81 -0.67 -7.29
C THR A 127 -16.82 0.39 -6.77
N GLN A 128 -17.33 1.62 -6.60
CA GLN A 128 -16.68 2.63 -5.72
C GLN A 128 -16.63 2.17 -4.25
N TYR A 129 -17.23 1.01 -3.96
CA TYR A 129 -17.64 0.55 -2.65
C TYR A 129 -17.08 -0.83 -2.35
N SER A 130 -16.37 -0.91 -1.23
CA SER A 130 -15.42 -1.99 -0.93
C SER A 130 -16.00 -3.28 -0.36
N ARG A 131 -17.32 -3.43 -0.18
CA ARG A 131 -17.85 -4.58 0.57
C ARG A 131 -17.57 -5.95 -0.07
N GLU A 132 -17.45 -6.00 -1.39
CA GLU A 132 -17.06 -7.22 -2.11
C GLU A 132 -15.54 -7.32 -2.33
N LEU A 133 -14.82 -6.24 -2.04
CA LEU A 133 -13.40 -6.13 -2.27
C LEU A 133 -12.66 -6.53 -1.00
N LYS A 134 -11.78 -7.53 -1.13
CA LYS A 134 -11.02 -8.09 -0.01
C LYS A 134 -10.02 -7.10 0.59
N HIS A 135 -9.83 -5.92 0.00
CA HIS A 135 -8.90 -4.88 0.42
C HIS A 135 -9.42 -3.48 0.01
N ILE A 136 -8.98 -2.44 0.73
CA ILE A 136 -9.54 -1.08 0.66
C ILE A 136 -8.46 -0.07 0.26
N PRO A 137 -8.63 0.66 -0.86
CA PRO A 137 -7.74 1.73 -1.21
C PRO A 137 -7.92 2.89 -0.21
N SER A 138 -6.83 3.54 0.11
CA SER A 138 -6.83 4.69 1.02
C SER A 138 -5.79 5.68 0.59
N LEU A 139 -6.06 6.94 0.89
CA LEU A 139 -5.21 8.07 0.56
C LEU A 139 -5.00 8.90 1.81
N ALA A 140 -3.80 9.40 2.02
CA ALA A 140 -3.50 10.44 2.99
C ALA A 140 -2.97 11.66 2.25
N CYS A 141 -3.55 12.83 2.53
CA CYS A 141 -3.15 14.11 1.96
C CYS A 141 -2.56 14.98 3.07
N TYR A 142 -1.32 15.45 2.91
CA TYR A 142 -0.64 16.28 3.88
C TYR A 142 -0.26 17.62 3.29
N TYR A 143 -0.58 18.69 3.98
CA TYR A 143 -0.12 20.04 3.67
C TYR A 143 1.11 20.35 4.49
N THR A 144 2.26 20.49 3.83
CA THR A 144 3.55 20.66 4.49
C THR A 144 4.15 22.00 4.11
N LYS A 145 4.50 22.83 5.10
CA LYS A 145 5.13 24.14 4.91
C LYS A 145 6.59 24.07 5.36
N GLY A 146 7.50 24.58 4.53
CA GLY A 146 8.90 24.81 4.92
C GLY A 146 9.00 25.98 5.88
N SER A 147 9.73 25.81 6.98
CA SER A 147 9.89 26.85 8.01
C SER A 147 11.23 27.56 7.91
N THR A 148 12.31 26.80 7.79
CA THR A 148 13.68 27.31 7.63
C THR A 148 14.45 26.42 6.66
N ARG A 149 15.73 26.73 6.42
CA ARG A 149 16.60 25.90 5.59
C ARG A 149 16.57 24.45 6.11
N GLU A 150 16.08 23.55 5.26
CA GLU A 150 15.95 22.10 5.51
C GLU A 150 14.92 21.64 6.55
N LYS A 151 14.12 22.56 7.10
CA LYS A 151 13.06 22.22 8.05
C LYS A 151 11.67 22.44 7.47
N ALA A 152 10.76 21.59 7.88
CA ALA A 152 9.36 21.65 7.51
C ALA A 152 8.48 21.12 8.64
N ARG A 153 7.20 21.47 8.56
CA ARG A 153 6.14 20.93 9.42
C ARG A 153 4.89 20.66 8.60
N CYS A 154 4.17 19.61 8.97
CA CYS A 154 2.84 19.33 8.44
C CYS A 154 1.83 20.23 9.17
N ILE A 155 1.18 21.12 8.44
CA ILE A 155 0.15 22.01 8.98
C ILE A 155 -1.12 21.20 9.26
N TRP A 156 -1.52 20.38 8.29
CA TRP A 156 -2.63 19.45 8.44
C TRP A 156 -2.40 18.19 7.62
N GLY A 157 -3.12 17.13 7.99
CA GLY A 157 -3.14 15.85 7.28
C GLY A 157 -4.53 15.25 7.31
N LYS A 158 -4.99 14.74 6.17
CA LYS A 158 -6.33 14.15 6.00
C LYS A 158 -6.24 12.74 5.43
N GLY A 159 -6.81 11.78 6.15
CA GLY A 159 -7.05 10.44 5.63
C GLY A 159 -8.36 10.36 4.85
N ILE A 160 -8.36 9.66 3.72
CA ILE A 160 -9.52 9.41 2.88
C ILE A 160 -9.54 7.93 2.55
N ARG A 161 -10.70 7.29 2.67
CA ARG A 161 -10.88 5.86 2.38
C ARG A 161 -12.06 5.69 1.45
N SER A 162 -12.00 4.68 0.58
CA SER A 162 -13.21 4.28 -0.15
C SER A 162 -14.30 3.88 0.84
N GLY A 163 -15.53 4.29 0.59
CA GLY A 163 -16.69 3.98 1.42
C GLY A 163 -17.26 2.60 1.16
N THR A 164 -18.49 2.40 1.63
CA THR A 164 -19.35 1.25 1.33
C THR A 164 -20.57 1.73 0.54
N ALA A 165 -21.33 0.83 -0.11
CA ALA A 165 -22.48 1.24 -0.92
C ALA A 165 -23.57 1.94 -0.09
N GLU A 166 -23.60 1.65 1.21
CA GLU A 166 -24.50 2.23 2.22
C GLU A 166 -23.91 3.48 2.89
N SER A 167 -22.65 3.81 2.64
CA SER A 167 -21.98 4.96 3.24
C SER A 167 -20.94 5.54 2.25
N PRO A 168 -21.21 6.72 1.66
CA PRO A 168 -20.29 7.37 0.71
C PRO A 168 -18.87 7.48 1.31
N PRO A 169 -17.83 7.67 0.47
CA PRO A 169 -16.42 7.67 0.88
C PRO A 169 -16.24 8.22 2.27
N TRP A 170 -15.82 7.37 3.21
CA TRP A 170 -15.59 7.83 4.55
C TRP A 170 -14.43 8.80 4.49
N ASN A 171 -14.79 10.08 4.62
CA ASN A 171 -13.94 11.03 5.26
C ASN A 171 -13.83 10.61 6.72
N ASP A 172 -13.07 9.55 6.97
CA ASP A 172 -12.51 9.32 8.28
C ASP A 172 -11.71 10.59 8.54
N SER A 173 -12.28 11.52 9.31
CA SER A 173 -11.56 12.65 9.87
C SER A 173 -10.59 12.07 10.88
N ARG A 174 -9.59 11.34 10.39
CA ARG A 174 -8.28 11.32 10.99
C ARG A 174 -7.82 12.74 10.81
N SER A 175 -8.20 13.58 11.76
CA SER A 175 -7.29 14.60 12.22
C SER A 175 -6.00 13.84 12.51
N ILE A 176 -5.06 13.86 11.55
CA ILE A 176 -3.79 13.18 11.72
C ILE A 176 -3.01 14.05 12.71
N THR A 177 -3.36 13.96 14.00
CA THR A 177 -2.67 14.61 15.12
C THR A 177 -1.44 13.81 15.54
N SER A 178 -1.30 12.59 15.01
CA SER A 178 -0.22 11.67 15.34
C SER A 178 0.17 10.79 14.16
N LYS A 179 1.38 10.24 14.23
CA LYS A 179 1.97 9.34 13.23
C LYS A 179 1.06 8.11 12.98
N ASP A 180 0.52 7.99 11.77
CA ASP A 180 -0.21 6.79 11.35
C ASP A 180 0.80 5.65 11.09
N SER A 181 0.71 4.56 11.85
CA SER A 181 1.58 3.38 11.70
C SER A 181 1.54 2.72 10.32
N ARG A 182 0.53 3.06 9.51
CA ARG A 182 0.31 2.56 8.14
C ARG A 182 0.95 3.47 7.08
N SER A 183 1.41 4.64 7.48
CA SER A 183 1.96 5.68 6.62
C SER A 183 3.49 5.64 6.58
N LYS A 184 4.05 5.81 5.38
CA LYS A 184 5.48 6.11 5.19
C LYS A 184 5.81 7.59 5.42
N VAL A 185 4.78 8.45 5.43
CA VAL A 185 4.91 9.88 5.69
C VAL A 185 4.75 10.11 7.19
N VAL A 186 5.73 10.76 7.80
CA VAL A 186 5.65 11.08 9.22
C VAL A 186 5.01 12.45 9.37
N TYR A 187 3.81 12.48 9.95
CA TYR A 187 3.19 13.73 10.37
C TYR A 187 3.94 14.33 11.56
N SER A 188 4.31 15.61 11.44
CA SER A 188 4.92 16.40 12.52
C SER A 188 4.36 17.82 12.48
N SER A 189 3.69 18.27 13.54
CA SER A 189 3.21 19.65 13.68
C SER A 189 4.31 20.63 14.09
N THR A 190 5.47 20.12 14.50
CA THR A 190 6.67 20.89 14.84
C THR A 190 7.70 20.84 13.73
N ASP A 191 8.62 21.81 13.74
CA ASP A 191 9.71 21.90 12.77
C ASP A 191 10.69 20.73 12.91
N VAL A 192 10.73 19.90 11.87
CA VAL A 192 11.65 18.78 11.75
C VAL A 192 12.39 18.86 10.43
N SER A 193 13.48 18.11 10.28
CA SER A 193 14.09 17.98 8.95
C SER A 193 13.07 17.43 7.95
N TYR A 194 12.96 18.01 6.76
CA TYR A 194 12.00 17.54 5.76
C TYR A 194 12.20 16.05 5.42
N SER A 195 13.41 15.50 5.58
CA SER A 195 13.74 14.11 5.27
C SER A 195 13.18 13.14 6.31
N SER A 196 12.89 13.66 7.52
CA SER A 196 12.19 12.94 8.58
C SER A 196 10.69 12.80 8.31
N ILE A 197 10.10 13.74 7.57
CA ILE A 197 8.70 13.65 7.09
C ILE A 197 8.63 12.64 5.95
N TYR A 198 9.47 12.80 4.92
CA TYR A 198 9.63 11.84 3.83
C TYR A 198 11.02 11.97 3.18
N PRO A 199 11.75 10.87 2.88
CA PRO A 199 13.16 10.94 2.50
C PRO A 199 13.48 11.84 1.30
N THR A 200 12.60 11.86 0.28
CA THR A 200 12.79 12.65 -0.94
C THR A 200 12.07 14.00 -0.90
N LEU A 201 11.44 14.38 0.22
CA LEU A 201 10.81 15.69 0.35
C LEU A 201 11.87 16.78 0.29
N ARG A 202 11.60 17.83 -0.49
CA ARG A 202 12.38 19.06 -0.53
C ARG A 202 11.40 20.23 -0.57
N VAL A 203 11.55 21.16 0.35
CA VAL A 203 10.68 22.34 0.47
C VAL A 203 11.52 23.50 0.98
N ASP A 204 11.42 24.63 0.29
CA ASP A 204 12.09 25.87 0.67
C ASP A 204 11.31 26.57 1.79
N ALA A 205 11.97 27.49 2.49
CA ALA A 205 11.34 28.29 3.53
C ALA A 205 10.10 29.02 2.98
N GLU A 206 9.03 29.03 3.77
CA GLU A 206 7.71 29.60 3.46
C GLU A 206 6.98 28.97 2.26
N LYS A 207 7.59 28.02 1.53
CA LYS A 207 6.95 27.29 0.45
C LYS A 207 6.16 26.11 0.98
N VAL A 208 5.16 25.70 0.20
CA VAL A 208 4.25 24.61 0.53
C VAL A 208 4.43 23.46 -0.44
N LYS A 209 4.32 22.24 0.07
CA LYS A 209 4.16 21.01 -0.71
C LYS A 209 2.96 20.23 -0.20
N ILE A 210 2.21 19.67 -1.15
CA ILE A 210 1.21 18.64 -0.87
C ILE A 210 1.88 17.28 -1.02
N ILE A 211 1.67 16.42 -0.04
CA ILE A 211 2.12 15.02 -0.07
C ILE A 211 0.88 14.15 -0.12
N LEU A 212 0.73 13.38 -1.19
CA LEU A 212 -0.30 12.35 -1.33
C LEU A 212 0.35 11.00 -1.12
N GLU A 213 -0.08 10.25 -0.11
CA GLU A 213 0.26 8.85 0.04
C GLU A 213 -0.95 7.98 -0.30
N VAL A 214 -0.81 7.15 -1.32
CA VAL A 214 -1.81 6.16 -1.71
C VAL A 214 -1.37 4.80 -1.20
N MET A 215 -2.29 4.06 -0.61
CA MET A 215 -2.06 2.72 -0.10
C MET A 215 -3.27 1.84 -0.29
N ILE A 216 -3.06 0.53 -0.16
CA ILE A 216 -4.14 -0.45 -0.14
C ILE A 216 -4.10 -1.15 1.22
N ASN A 217 -5.15 -0.94 2.01
CA ASN A 217 -5.30 -1.51 3.33
C ASN A 217 -5.96 -2.90 3.24
N TRP A 218 -5.41 -3.85 3.98
CA TRP A 218 -6.03 -5.14 4.22
C TRP A 218 -5.97 -5.45 5.71
N ASP A 219 -7.10 -5.88 6.27
CA ASP A 219 -7.23 -6.26 7.68
C ASP A 219 -7.86 -7.65 7.77
N SER A 220 -7.29 -8.50 8.62
CA SER A 220 -7.81 -9.84 8.89
C SER A 220 -9.20 -9.84 9.54
N SER A 221 -9.64 -8.71 10.09
CA SER A 221 -10.97 -8.52 10.67
C SER A 221 -12.05 -8.25 9.62
N TYR A 222 -11.69 -7.97 8.36
CA TYR A 222 -12.69 -7.87 7.30
C TYR A 222 -13.37 -9.22 7.12
N LYS A 223 -14.70 -9.19 7.03
CA LYS A 223 -15.51 -10.37 6.74
C LYS A 223 -16.06 -10.26 5.34
N ASP A 224 -16.14 -11.37 4.63
CA ASP A 224 -16.89 -11.40 3.37
C ASP A 224 -18.40 -11.21 3.64
N SER A 225 -19.20 -11.11 2.58
CA SER A 225 -20.67 -10.97 2.69
C SER A 225 -21.34 -12.11 3.45
N ASN A 226 -20.65 -13.24 3.62
CA ASN A 226 -21.12 -14.41 4.35
C ASN A 226 -20.58 -14.48 5.79
N GLY A 227 -19.86 -13.46 6.26
CA GLY A 227 -19.33 -13.40 7.62
C GLY A 227 -18.05 -14.21 7.85
N ASN A 228 -17.46 -14.80 6.80
CA ASN A 228 -16.22 -15.57 6.91
C ASN A 228 -15.02 -14.63 7.07
N ASN A 229 -14.02 -15.08 7.84
CA ASN A 229 -12.78 -14.32 8.04
C ASN A 229 -12.09 -14.02 6.69
N ALA A 230 -11.52 -12.82 6.58
CA ALA A 230 -10.74 -12.43 5.41
C ALA A 230 -9.63 -13.44 5.12
N LEU A 231 -9.50 -13.76 3.83
CA LEU A 231 -8.35 -14.48 3.29
C LEU A 231 -7.05 -13.82 3.79
N THR A 232 -6.01 -14.63 3.99
CA THR A 232 -4.63 -14.12 4.19
C THR A 232 -4.33 -12.99 3.21
N SER A 233 -3.43 -12.06 3.54
CA SER A 233 -3.07 -10.97 2.63
C SER A 233 -2.72 -11.47 1.22
N ARG A 234 -2.06 -12.63 1.11
CA ARG A 234 -1.86 -13.31 -0.19
C ARG A 234 -3.18 -13.59 -0.90
N GLY A 235 -4.10 -14.31 -0.27
CA GLY A 235 -5.40 -14.62 -0.86
C GLY A 235 -6.25 -13.38 -1.16
N ALA A 236 -6.15 -12.31 -0.36
CA ALA A 236 -6.85 -11.06 -0.60
C ALA A 236 -6.37 -10.36 -1.89
N PHE A 237 -5.07 -10.42 -2.18
CA PHE A 237 -4.47 -9.88 -3.41
C PHE A 237 -4.38 -10.91 -4.55
N GLY A 238 -4.96 -12.11 -4.37
CA GLY A 238 -4.92 -13.19 -5.35
C GLY A 238 -3.50 -13.68 -5.64
N LEU A 239 -2.62 -13.68 -4.65
CA LEU A 239 -1.23 -14.15 -4.73
C LEU A 239 -1.13 -15.61 -4.27
N HIS A 240 -0.26 -16.37 -4.91
CA HIS A 240 -0.11 -17.81 -4.69
C HIS A 240 0.99 -18.14 -3.69
N PHE A 241 2.19 -17.59 -3.90
CA PHE A 241 3.41 -17.90 -3.16
C PHE A 241 3.96 -16.67 -2.44
N ILE A 242 4.09 -15.54 -3.14
CA ILE A 242 4.78 -14.35 -2.66
C ILE A 242 3.84 -13.50 -1.80
N ALA A 243 4.21 -13.26 -0.55
CA ALA A 243 3.49 -12.32 0.31
C ALA A 243 3.96 -10.87 0.02
N PRO A 244 3.04 -9.91 -0.14
CA PRO A 244 3.42 -8.52 -0.33
C PRO A 244 3.95 -7.95 0.98
N ARG A 245 4.94 -7.05 0.88
CA ARG A 245 5.44 -6.33 2.05
C ARG A 245 4.37 -5.36 2.55
N SER A 246 4.22 -5.29 3.87
CA SER A 246 3.28 -4.38 4.52
C SER A 246 3.97 -3.43 5.49
N TYR A 247 3.31 -2.30 5.71
CA TYR A 247 3.54 -1.40 6.84
C TYR A 247 2.29 -1.45 7.71
N SER A 248 2.35 -2.25 8.79
CA SER A 248 1.16 -2.65 9.55
C SER A 248 0.16 -3.38 8.63
N SER A 249 -1.00 -2.78 8.36
CA SER A 249 -2.04 -3.29 7.45
C SER A 249 -2.05 -2.62 6.07
N SER A 250 -1.07 -1.77 5.77
CA SER A 250 -0.97 -1.03 4.51
C SER A 250 0.01 -1.68 3.55
N TYR A 251 -0.42 -1.83 2.31
CA TYR A 251 0.30 -2.48 1.23
C TYR A 251 0.42 -1.54 0.04
N PHE A 252 1.45 -1.78 -0.77
CA PHE A 252 1.67 -1.09 -2.04
C PHE A 252 1.72 0.45 -1.93
N ASN A 253 2.24 1.00 -0.82
CA ASN A 253 2.28 2.44 -0.61
C ASN A 253 3.08 3.16 -1.71
N SER A 254 2.48 4.20 -2.27
CA SER A 254 3.07 5.13 -3.23
C SER A 254 2.90 6.56 -2.74
N VAL A 255 3.89 7.42 -2.98
CA VAL A 255 3.88 8.82 -2.54
C VAL A 255 4.10 9.74 -3.72
N VAL A 256 3.25 10.76 -3.84
CA VAL A 256 3.35 11.84 -4.83
C VAL A 256 3.48 13.17 -4.09
N ILE A 257 4.45 13.99 -4.48
CA ILE A 257 4.71 15.30 -3.87
C ILE A 257 4.63 16.35 -4.96
N PHE A 258 3.87 17.41 -4.74
CA PHE A 258 3.74 18.52 -5.68
C PHE A 258 3.61 19.86 -4.95
N ALA A 259 3.87 20.96 -5.64
CA ALA A 259 3.57 22.31 -5.15
C ALA A 259 2.10 22.63 -5.48
N PRO A 260 1.27 23.04 -4.49
CA PRO A 260 -0.13 23.35 -4.76
C PRO A 260 -0.27 24.63 -5.59
N ASN A 261 -1.29 24.66 -6.44
CA ASN A 261 -1.82 25.88 -7.03
C ASN A 261 -2.55 26.71 -5.97
N ALA A 262 -2.84 27.97 -6.31
CA ALA A 262 -3.71 28.82 -5.50
C ALA A 262 -5.10 28.13 -5.39
N GLY A 263 -5.67 28.02 -4.18
CA GLY A 263 -6.93 27.29 -3.92
C GLY A 263 -6.83 26.14 -2.90
N PHE A 264 -5.62 25.74 -2.49
CA PHE A 264 -5.45 24.80 -1.37
C PHE A 264 -5.58 25.53 -0.02
N PRO A 265 -6.37 25.01 0.93
CA PRO A 265 -6.58 25.70 2.20
C PRO A 265 -5.33 25.63 3.09
N PRO A 266 -4.93 26.75 3.72
CA PRO A 266 -3.82 26.78 4.67
C PRO A 266 -4.17 26.11 6.01
N THR A 267 -5.44 25.81 6.25
CA THR A 267 -5.98 25.05 7.38
C THR A 267 -6.60 23.74 6.90
N GLU A 268 -6.90 22.83 7.83
CA GLU A 268 -7.61 21.59 7.46
C GLU A 268 -8.93 21.95 6.75
N PRO A 269 -9.22 21.37 5.56
CA PRO A 269 -10.49 21.57 4.88
C PRO A 269 -11.66 21.15 5.78
N VAL A 270 -12.61 22.07 5.98
CA VAL A 270 -13.86 21.84 6.72
C VAL A 270 -14.84 21.04 5.84
#